data_AF-A0AAD5NAM8-F1
#
_entry.id   AF-A0AAD5NAM8-F1
#
_cell.length_a   1.000
_cell.length_b   1.000
_cell.length_c   1.000
_cell.angle_alpha   90.00
_cell.angle_beta   90.00
_cell.angle_gamma   90.00
#
_symmetry.space_group_name_H-M   'P 1'
#
loop_
_entity.id
_entity.type
_entity.pdbx_description
1 polymer ?
#
loop_
_entity_poly.entity_id
_entity_poly.type
_entity_poly.pdbx_seq_one_letter_code
_entity_poly.pdbx_strand_id
1 'polypeptide(L)' 'MRNTYLKYHNDARSRLAKGEESDMSRKLGPARNMYKLSWNCEFEEIARISVKGCGSESFENYTALGLSVHV' A
#
# COMPACT_ATOMS: atom_id res chain seq x y z
N MET A 1 1.64 14.15 5.08
CA MET A 1 2.00 12.72 4.96
C MET A 1 1.12 11.97 3.96
N ARG A 2 -0.21 11.95 4.09
CA ARG A 2 -1.14 11.23 3.17
C ARG A 2 -0.81 11.40 1.68
N ASN A 3 -0.69 12.66 1.23
CA ASN A 3 -0.38 12.98 -0.17
C ASN A 3 0.99 12.44 -0.62
N THR A 4 1.98 12.43 0.26
CA THR A 4 3.32 11.91 -0.03
C THR A 4 3.27 10.42 -0.33
N TYR A 5 2.64 9.63 0.53
CA TYR A 5 2.48 8.18 0.33
C TYR A 5 1.63 7.88 -0.91
N LEU A 6 0.49 8.57 -1.06
CA LEU A 6 -0.40 8.34 -2.20
C LEU A 6 0.29 8.67 -3.54
N LYS A 7 1.02 9.80 -3.60
CA LYS A 7 1.77 10.19 -4.79
C LYS A 7 2.89 9.21 -5.07
N TYR A 8 3.68 8.84 -4.07
CA TYR A 8 4.79 7.89 -4.21
C TYR A 8 4.33 6.57 -4.84
N HIS A 9 3.27 5.96 -4.29
CA HIS A 9 2.73 4.71 -4.82
C HIS A 9 2.15 4.86 -6.23
N ASN A 10 1.41 5.94 -6.51
CA ASN A 10 0.83 6.14 -7.83
C ASN A 10 1.89 6.43 -8.90
N ASP A 11 2.96 7.16 -8.57
CA ASP A 11 4.06 7.42 -9.48
C ASP A 11 4.79 6.11 -9.83
N ALA A 12 5.09 5.26 -8.83
CA ALA A 12 5.70 3.95 -9.05
C ALA A 12 4.80 3.02 -9.89
N ARG A 13 3.50 2.96 -9.59
CA ARG A 13 2.51 2.22 -10.40
C ARG A 13 2.46 2.73 -11.84
N SER A 14 2.55 4.03 -12.06
CA SER A 14 2.56 4.64 -13.40
C SER A 14 3.81 4.23 -14.18
N ARG A 15 5.00 4.32 -13.56
CA ARG A 15 6.26 3.87 -14.20
C ARG A 15 6.21 2.38 -14.53
N LEU A 16 5.69 1.54 -13.64
CA LEU A 16 5.54 0.10 -13.88
C LEU A 16 4.55 -0.20 -15.03
N ALA A 17 3.42 0.51 -15.08
CA ALA A 17 2.44 0.35 -16.16
C ALA A 17 3.04 0.68 -17.53
N LYS A 18 3.95 1.67 -17.59
CA LYS A 18 4.67 2.07 -18.80
C LYS A 18 5.87 1.17 -19.13
N GLY A 19 6.24 0.23 -18.26
CA GLY A 19 7.45 -0.58 -18.42
C GLY A 19 8.75 0.18 -18.14
N GLU A 20 8.67 1.30 -17.43
CA GLU A 20 9.82 2.16 -17.11
C GLU A 20 10.54 1.70 -15.84
N GLU A 21 9.83 1.00 -14.95
CA GLU A 21 10.42 0.50 -13.71
C GLU A 21 11.48 -0.56 -13.93
N SER A 22 12.48 -0.56 -13.06
CA SER A 22 13.63 -1.47 -13.15
C SER A 22 13.89 -2.13 -11.81
N ASP A 23 14.24 -3.42 -11.86
CA ASP A 23 14.79 -4.13 -10.72
C ASP A 23 16.11 -4.78 -11.14
N MET A 24 17.18 -4.41 -10.43
CA MET A 24 18.56 -4.76 -10.79
C MET A 24 18.86 -4.47 -12.28
N SER A 25 19.07 -5.51 -13.08
CA SER A 25 19.37 -5.41 -14.52
C SER A 25 18.16 -5.64 -15.44
N ARG A 26 16.94 -5.76 -14.88
CA ARG A 26 15.73 -6.09 -15.65
C ARG A 26 14.72 -4.96 -15.60
N LYS A 27 14.01 -4.74 -16.71
CA LYS A 27 12.81 -3.90 -16.75
C LYS A 27 11.61 -4.70 -16.25
N LEU A 28 10.81 -4.08 -15.40
CA LEU A 28 9.54 -4.64 -14.93
C LEU A 28 8.40 -4.12 -15.81
N GLY A 29 7.41 -4.96 -16.12
CA GLY A 29 6.26 -4.59 -16.95
C GLY A 29 6.50 -4.69 -18.47
N PRO A 30 5.66 -4.03 -19.30
CA PRO A 30 4.54 -3.16 -18.92
C PRO A 30 3.39 -3.95 -18.28
N ALA A 31 2.69 -3.30 -17.34
CA ALA A 31 1.53 -3.88 -16.67
C ALA A 31 0.22 -3.37 -17.29
N ARG A 32 -0.72 -4.28 -17.54
CA ARG A 32 -2.09 -3.94 -17.97
C ARG A 32 -3.01 -3.79 -16.75
N ASN A 33 -4.05 -2.97 -16.87
CA ASN A 33 -5.06 -2.74 -15.83
C ASN A 33 -4.50 -2.23 -14.49
N MET A 34 -3.51 -1.34 -14.53
CA MET A 34 -2.90 -0.75 -13.34
C MET A 34 -3.70 0.47 -12.84
N TYR A 35 -4.68 0.24 -11.96
CA TYR A 35 -5.55 1.29 -11.44
C TYR A 35 -4.82 2.27 -10.50
N LYS A 36 -5.20 3.54 -10.56
CA LYS A 36 -4.71 4.58 -9.65
C LYS A 36 -5.32 4.38 -8.26
N LEU A 37 -4.50 4.43 -7.22
CA LEU A 37 -4.96 4.37 -5.83
C LEU A 37 -5.60 5.69 -5.41
N SER A 38 -6.64 5.59 -4.58
CA SER A 38 -7.20 6.69 -3.79
C SER A 38 -6.85 6.49 -2.31
N TRP A 39 -6.93 7.57 -1.53
CA TRP A 39 -6.77 7.48 -0.08
C TRP A 39 -8.07 6.99 0.56
N ASN A 40 -7.95 6.09 1.54
CA ASN A 40 -9.06 5.66 2.39
C ASN A 40 -8.66 5.85 3.86
N CYS A 41 -9.45 6.65 4.59
CA CYS A 41 -9.20 6.95 6.00
C CYS A 41 -9.35 5.72 6.92
N GLU A 42 -10.19 4.74 6.56
CA GLU A 42 -10.36 3.50 7.31
C GLU A 42 -9.08 2.66 7.29
N PHE A 43 -8.46 2.52 6.11
CA PHE A 43 -7.19 1.80 5.96
C PHE A 43 -6.03 2.53 6.62
N GLU A 44 -6.04 3.86 6.61
CA GLU A 44 -5.09 4.66 7.39
C GLU A 44 -5.22 4.40 8.88
N GLU A 45 -6.44 4.35 9.41
CA GLU A 45 -6.67 4.11 10.84
C GLU A 45 -6.21 2.71 11.25
N ILE A 46 -6.48 1.70 10.40
CA ILE A 46 -5.94 0.35 10.57
C ILE A 46 -4.41 0.40 10.64
N ALA A 47 -3.76 1.01 9.64
CA ALA A 47 -2.30 1.11 9.60
C ALA A 47 -1.74 1.82 10.85
N ARG A 48 -2.40 2.89 11.31
CA ARG A 48 -2.02 3.65 12.51
C ARG A 48 -2.12 2.80 13.77
N ILE A 49 -3.19 2.00 13.92
CA ILE A 49 -3.37 1.10 15.06
C ILE A 49 -2.30 0.01 15.04
N SER A 50 -2.03 -0.59 13.88
CA SER A 50 -1.05 -1.68 13.74
C SER A 50 0.37 -1.29 14.18
N VAL A 51 0.74 -0.01 14.05
CA VAL A 51 2.08 0.46 14.44
C VAL A 51 2.10 1.25 15.75
N LYS A 52 0.95 1.46 16.41
CA LYS A 52 0.82 2.31 17.60
C LYS A 52 1.72 1.85 18.76
N GLY A 53 1.93 0.54 18.89
CA GLY A 53 2.78 -0.05 19.94
C GLY A 53 4.26 -0.16 19.59
N CYS A 54 4.68 0.24 18.38
CA CYS A 54 6.04 0.09 17.85
C CYS A 54 6.61 -1.36 17.88
N GLY A 55 5.79 -2.36 18.20
CA GLY A 55 6.20 -3.76 18.35
C GLY A 55 6.25 -4.52 17.03
N SER A 56 7.10 -5.55 16.98
CA SER A 56 7.23 -6.49 15.85
C SER A 56 6.06 -7.48 15.75
N GLU A 57 4.94 -7.21 16.41
CA GLU A 57 3.83 -8.15 16.45
C GLU A 57 3.17 -8.20 15.08
N SER A 58 3.08 -9.43 14.56
CA SER A 58 2.45 -9.73 13.29
C SER A 58 0.98 -9.34 13.30
N PHE A 59 0.45 -9.17 12.10
CA PHE A 59 -0.94 -8.88 11.73
C PHE A 59 -2.00 -9.87 12.31
N GLU A 60 -1.69 -10.69 13.32
CA GLU A 60 -2.51 -11.80 13.79
C GLU A 60 -3.62 -11.43 14.79
N ASN A 61 -3.73 -10.16 15.22
CA ASN A 61 -4.72 -9.73 16.22
C ASN A 61 -5.81 -8.79 15.66
N TYR A 62 -6.22 -8.92 14.38
CA TYR A 62 -7.36 -8.14 13.85
C TYR A 62 -8.69 -8.44 14.55
N THR A 63 -8.86 -9.67 15.04
CA THR A 63 -10.06 -10.10 15.77
C THR A 63 -10.19 -9.41 17.14
N ALA A 64 -9.07 -9.05 17.78
CA ALA A 64 -9.06 -8.43 19.11
C ALA A 64 -9.43 -6.93 19.09
N LEU A 65 -9.42 -6.29 17.91
CA LEU A 65 -9.67 -4.85 17.74
C LEU A 65 -11.08 -4.53 17.22
N GLY A 66 -11.94 -5.55 17.01
CA GLY A 66 -13.33 -5.35 16.58
C GLY A 66 -13.50 -4.79 15.17
N LEU A 67 -12.45 -4.81 14.34
CA LEU A 67 -12.49 -4.34 12.95
C LEU A 67 -12.79 -5.53 12.03
N SER A 68 -13.97 -5.52 11.42
CA SER A 68 -14.36 -6.54 10.46
C SER A 68 -13.78 -6.21 9.08
N VAL A 69 -12.67 -6.86 8.72
CA VAL A 69 -12.17 -6.84 7.34
C VAL A 69 -13.07 -7.77 6.51
N HIS A 70 -14.11 -7.22 5.89
CA HIS A 70 -14.77 -7.92 4.78
C HIS A 70 -13.89 -7.71 3.55
N VAL A 71 -13.27 -8.80 3.09
CA VAL A 71 -12.67 -8.90 1.75
C VAL A 71 -13.79 -9.06 0.73
#